data_AF-A0A7W6JY96-F1
#
_entry.id   AF-A0A7W6JY96-F1
#
_cell.length_a   1.000
_cell.length_b   1.000
_cell.length_c   1.000
_cell.angle_alpha   90.00
_cell.angle_beta   90.00
_cell.angle_gamma   90.00
#
_symmetry.space_group_name_H-M   'P 1'
#
loop_
_entity.id
_entity.type
_entity.pdbx_description
1 polymer ?
#
loop_
_entity_poly.entity_id
_entity_poly.type
_entity_poly.pdbx_seq_one_letter_code
_entity_poly.pdbx_strand_id
1 'polypeptide(L)'
;MDAETPLLFTEDDWNEAVPLVVANMTAHLAARRAPVFFDRGDHGEGWGSGGFIALGDRTFVLTNEHVAAARSPTQPLASQLSGQDILWRFTGDHAHYPAPLDLAVLPVPKTVWHSTHDSAPIEVDDIVIGHHPVPGELLALSGFAGERVGFHFESLISEATCSVAREVPLPPDARFDPRYHFGVDYRPDLATQVIGAKGLPVPPGLSGSIVWDCRFVAAKMAGEPWTPALAQVTGVVWGWPSDLGCLVATRAEYVDRFCSAWSDRSAFSPEAPTQSRGRGDQGRFLRSSALRSCSSYQPSMKPLATNRSTSVAGGVRRRRPAAISPNNSSAPARTVRVSRNALRLRRYSASIRGLSKLLTSLIHR
;
A
#
# COMPACT_ATOMS: atom_id res chain seq x y z
N MET A 1 -6.36 44.49 -20.08
CA MET A 1 -7.58 43.67 -20.25
C MET A 1 -7.10 42.25 -20.13
N ASP A 2 -7.19 41.69 -18.92
CA ASP A 2 -6.82 40.29 -18.70
C ASP A 2 -7.94 39.46 -19.30
N ALA A 3 -7.68 38.85 -20.45
CA ALA A 3 -8.61 37.92 -21.05
C ALA A 3 -8.76 36.76 -20.07
N GLU A 4 -9.94 36.66 -19.46
CA GLU A 4 -10.29 35.62 -18.51
C GLU A 4 -10.10 34.27 -19.22
N THR A 5 -9.06 33.54 -18.83
CA THR A 5 -8.75 32.26 -19.48
C THR A 5 -9.88 31.30 -19.14
N PRO A 6 -10.61 30.77 -20.13
CA PRO A 6 -11.75 29.90 -19.85
C PRO A 6 -11.28 28.69 -19.04
N LEU A 7 -12.03 28.36 -17.99
CA LEU A 7 -11.76 27.17 -17.18
C LEU A 7 -11.86 25.92 -18.05
N LEU A 8 -10.91 25.00 -17.87
CA LEU A 8 -10.88 23.75 -18.64
C LEU A 8 -12.07 22.83 -18.34
N PHE A 9 -12.59 22.92 -17.11
CA PHE A 9 -13.77 22.21 -16.64
C PHE A 9 -14.73 23.22 -16.01
N THR A 10 -16.02 23.10 -16.32
CA THR A 10 -17.05 23.69 -15.46
C THR A 10 -17.18 22.87 -14.18
N GLU A 11 -17.84 23.43 -13.16
CA GLU A 11 -18.12 22.69 -11.92
C GLU A 11 -18.98 21.44 -12.19
N ASP A 12 -19.98 21.54 -13.08
CA ASP A 12 -20.83 20.42 -13.46
C ASP A 12 -20.04 19.32 -14.19
N ASP A 13 -19.19 19.70 -15.16
CA ASP A 13 -18.31 18.75 -15.86
C ASP A 13 -17.41 17.99 -14.88
N TRP A 14 -16.84 18.72 -13.90
CA TRP A 14 -15.96 18.14 -12.90
C TRP A 14 -16.70 17.16 -11.99
N ASN A 15 -17.87 17.56 -11.49
CA ASN A 15 -18.71 16.75 -10.61
C ASN A 15 -19.25 15.49 -11.31
N GLU A 16 -19.49 15.53 -12.62
CA GLU A 16 -19.85 14.35 -13.41
C GLU A 16 -18.64 13.44 -13.67
N ALA A 17 -17.47 14.02 -13.99
CA ALA A 17 -16.31 13.24 -14.43
C ALA A 17 -15.55 12.58 -13.29
N VAL A 18 -15.34 13.27 -12.16
CA VAL A 18 -14.52 12.75 -11.04
C VAL A 18 -15.02 11.39 -10.53
N PRO A 19 -16.32 11.16 -10.32
CA PRO A 19 -16.81 9.84 -9.92
C PRO A 19 -16.39 8.70 -10.86
N LEU A 20 -16.39 8.96 -12.17
CA LEU A 20 -15.97 8.00 -13.18
C LEU A 20 -14.46 7.75 -13.12
N VAL A 21 -13.65 8.80 -12.94
CA VAL A 21 -12.20 8.68 -12.75
C VAL A 21 -11.90 7.81 -11.52
N VAL A 22 -12.54 8.07 -10.38
CA VAL A 22 -12.36 7.29 -9.15
C VAL A 22 -12.75 5.82 -9.37
N ALA A 23 -13.88 5.54 -10.02
CA ALA A 23 -14.33 4.17 -10.30
C ALA A 23 -13.36 3.42 -11.21
N ASN A 24 -12.93 4.06 -12.29
CA ASN A 24 -12.06 3.47 -13.27
C ASN A 24 -10.63 3.26 -12.72
N MET A 25 -10.11 4.23 -11.95
CA MET A 25 -8.82 4.09 -11.26
C MET A 25 -8.87 3.03 -10.16
N THR A 26 -9.94 2.96 -9.37
CA THR A 26 -10.11 1.92 -8.35
C THR A 26 -10.05 0.52 -8.98
N ALA A 27 -10.71 0.33 -10.12
CA ALA A 27 -10.67 -0.93 -10.85
C ALA A 27 -9.28 -1.21 -11.45
N HIS A 28 -8.65 -0.19 -12.04
CA HIS A 28 -7.33 -0.30 -12.67
C HIS A 28 -6.22 -0.66 -11.67
N LEU A 29 -6.26 -0.05 -10.47
CA LEU A 29 -5.25 -0.23 -9.43
C LEU A 29 -5.43 -1.52 -8.62
N ALA A 30 -6.62 -2.14 -8.66
CA ALA A 30 -6.94 -3.30 -7.84
C ALA A 30 -5.99 -4.49 -8.02
N ALA A 31 -5.47 -4.70 -9.24
CA ALA A 31 -4.55 -5.78 -9.56
C ALA A 31 -3.09 -5.49 -9.14
N ARG A 32 -2.73 -4.21 -8.99
CA ARG A 32 -1.34 -3.75 -8.82
C ARG A 32 -0.93 -3.52 -7.37
N ARG A 33 -1.89 -3.37 -6.46
CA ARG A 33 -1.63 -3.14 -5.04
C ARG A 33 -1.25 -4.42 -4.31
N ALA A 34 -0.34 -4.30 -3.34
CA ALA A 34 0.10 -5.36 -2.46
C ALA A 34 -0.17 -4.95 -1.00
N PRO A 35 -0.93 -5.72 -0.22
CA PRO A 35 -0.98 -5.51 1.22
C PRO A 35 0.27 -6.07 1.89
N VAL A 36 0.71 -5.46 2.98
CA VAL A 36 1.78 -5.97 3.84
C VAL A 36 1.22 -6.21 5.22
N PHE A 37 1.38 -7.44 5.71
CA PHE A 37 0.89 -7.88 7.01
C PHE A 37 2.04 -8.34 7.90
N PHE A 38 1.90 -8.19 9.21
CA PHE A 38 2.58 -9.10 10.13
C PHE A 38 1.90 -10.45 10.11
N ASP A 39 2.69 -11.52 10.04
CA ASP A 39 2.21 -12.87 10.25
C ASP A 39 2.51 -13.27 11.71
N ARG A 40 1.45 -13.43 12.49
CA ARG A 40 1.48 -13.82 13.90
C ARG A 40 1.36 -15.34 14.10
N GLY A 41 1.41 -16.11 13.03
CA GLY A 41 1.26 -17.57 13.01
C GLY A 41 -0.20 -18.01 12.89
N ASP A 42 -1.05 -17.58 13.82
CA ASP A 42 -2.48 -17.90 13.85
C ASP A 42 -3.38 -16.81 13.24
N HIS A 43 -2.87 -15.58 13.13
CA HIS A 43 -3.55 -14.46 12.50
C HIS A 43 -2.61 -13.51 11.76
N GLY A 44 -3.19 -12.63 10.95
CA GLY A 44 -2.49 -11.53 10.30
C GLY A 44 -2.86 -10.18 10.90
N GLU A 45 -1.96 -9.22 10.87
CA GLU A 45 -2.18 -7.83 11.30
C GLU A 45 -1.73 -6.87 10.20
N GLY A 46 -2.56 -5.88 9.85
CA GLY A 46 -2.21 -4.87 8.85
C GLY A 46 -0.99 -4.05 9.27
N TRP A 47 -0.01 -3.92 8.38
CA TRP A 47 1.22 -3.18 8.68
C TRP A 47 1.48 -2.06 7.68
N GLY A 48 1.40 -2.35 6.39
CA GLY A 48 1.72 -1.40 5.34
C GLY A 48 1.11 -1.78 4.01
N SER A 49 1.49 -1.03 2.99
CA SER A 49 1.03 -1.18 1.62
C SER A 49 2.22 -1.25 0.67
N GLY A 50 1.95 -1.60 -0.57
CA GLY A 50 2.93 -1.67 -1.64
C GLY A 50 2.27 -1.77 -3.01
N GLY A 51 3.11 -1.80 -4.04
CA GLY A 51 2.72 -2.18 -5.40
C GLY A 51 3.55 -3.35 -5.89
N PHE A 52 2.94 -4.29 -6.62
CA PHE A 52 3.69 -5.32 -7.34
C PHE A 52 4.44 -4.65 -8.49
N ILE A 53 5.77 -4.75 -8.54
CA ILE A 53 6.61 -4.17 -9.60
C ILE A 53 7.41 -5.28 -10.30
N ALA A 54 7.47 -5.23 -11.62
CA ALA A 54 8.36 -6.06 -12.41
C ALA A 54 9.73 -5.39 -12.54
N LEU A 55 10.80 -6.09 -12.16
CA LEU A 55 12.19 -5.67 -12.34
C LEU A 55 12.94 -6.82 -13.01
N GLY A 56 13.16 -6.70 -14.32
CA GLY A 56 13.67 -7.80 -15.13
C GLY A 56 12.67 -8.97 -15.21
N ASP A 57 13.14 -10.20 -14.98
CA ASP A 57 12.32 -11.42 -15.02
C ASP A 57 11.64 -11.77 -13.68
N ARG A 58 11.60 -10.81 -12.75
CA ARG A 58 11.15 -11.01 -11.37
C ARG A 58 10.14 -9.97 -10.94
N THR A 59 9.29 -10.37 -10.01
CA THR A 59 8.32 -9.48 -9.38
C THR A 59 8.69 -9.23 -7.93
N PHE A 60 8.52 -8.00 -7.50
CA PHE A 60 8.76 -7.53 -6.15
C PHE A 60 7.54 -6.77 -5.64
N VAL A 61 7.48 -6.55 -4.34
CA VAL A 61 6.61 -5.54 -3.73
C VAL A 61 7.44 -4.30 -3.46
N LEU A 62 7.19 -3.23 -4.22
CA LEU A 62 7.72 -1.89 -3.94
C LEU A 62 6.93 -1.29 -2.76
N THR A 63 7.64 -0.87 -1.72
CA THR A 63 7.08 -0.30 -0.48
C THR A 63 8.11 0.65 0.16
N ASN A 64 7.87 1.09 1.40
CA ASN A 64 8.85 1.86 2.15
C ASN A 64 9.89 0.98 2.87
N GLU A 65 11.06 1.54 3.15
CA GLU A 65 12.09 0.89 3.96
C GLU A 65 11.57 0.62 5.37
N HIS A 66 10.91 1.58 6.03
CA HIS A 66 10.39 1.36 7.38
C HIS A 66 9.30 0.27 7.45
N VAL A 67 8.57 0.04 6.35
CA VAL A 67 7.61 -1.07 6.25
C VAL A 67 8.37 -2.38 6.16
N ALA A 68 9.36 -2.48 5.27
CA ALA A 68 10.16 -3.69 5.05
C ALA A 68 11.05 -4.05 6.25
N ALA A 69 11.62 -3.06 6.93
CA ALA A 69 12.55 -3.20 8.05
C ALA A 69 11.90 -3.81 9.30
N ALA A 70 10.56 -3.78 9.39
CA ALA A 70 9.83 -4.45 10.46
C ALA A 70 9.94 -5.99 10.39
N ARG A 71 10.41 -6.53 9.26
CA ARG A 71 10.65 -7.97 9.08
C ARG A 71 11.83 -8.42 9.93
N SER A 72 11.58 -9.38 10.81
CA SER A 72 12.62 -10.07 11.58
C SER A 72 12.35 -11.58 11.65
N PRO A 73 13.31 -12.41 12.09
CA PRO A 73 13.08 -13.85 12.28
C PRO A 73 11.90 -14.17 13.22
N THR A 74 11.60 -13.30 14.18
CA THR A 74 10.49 -13.45 15.13
C THR A 74 9.22 -12.72 14.71
N GLN A 75 9.29 -11.90 13.66
CA GLN A 75 8.19 -11.09 13.16
C GLN A 75 8.21 -11.11 11.63
N PRO A 76 7.76 -12.21 11.03
CA PRO A 76 7.71 -12.33 9.58
C PRO A 76 6.67 -11.36 9.00
N LEU A 77 7.00 -10.80 7.84
CA LEU A 77 6.04 -10.11 7.01
C LEU A 77 5.44 -11.08 5.99
N ALA A 78 4.18 -10.85 5.66
CA ALA A 78 3.45 -11.60 4.65
C ALA A 78 2.67 -10.66 3.72
N SER A 79 2.25 -11.20 2.58
CA SER A 79 1.41 -10.52 1.62
C SER A 79 0.41 -11.49 0.98
N GLN A 80 -0.44 -10.94 0.12
CA GLN A 80 -1.54 -11.64 -0.55
C GLN A 80 -1.64 -11.14 -1.98
N LEU A 81 -1.81 -12.05 -2.92
CA LEU A 81 -2.13 -11.72 -4.30
C LEU A 81 -3.64 -11.51 -4.47
N SER A 82 -4.01 -10.62 -5.39
CA SER A 82 -5.42 -10.38 -5.71
C SER A 82 -6.06 -11.67 -6.22
N GLY A 83 -7.29 -11.95 -5.78
CA GLY A 83 -7.98 -13.17 -6.16
C GLY A 83 -7.46 -14.44 -5.46
N GLN A 84 -6.58 -14.33 -4.47
CA GLN A 84 -6.19 -15.45 -3.62
C GLN A 84 -6.64 -15.27 -2.18
N ASP A 85 -6.87 -16.39 -1.50
CA ASP A 85 -7.28 -16.40 -0.09
C ASP A 85 -6.14 -16.91 0.82
N ILE A 86 -4.91 -16.91 0.30
CA ILE A 86 -3.70 -17.45 0.94
C ILE A 86 -2.71 -16.31 1.17
N LEU A 87 -2.15 -16.28 2.38
CA LEU A 87 -1.01 -15.44 2.71
C LEU A 87 0.28 -16.18 2.43
N TRP A 88 1.26 -15.47 1.88
CA TRP A 88 2.62 -15.97 1.70
C TRP A 88 3.60 -15.05 2.41
N ARG A 89 4.66 -15.64 3.00
CA ARG A 89 5.69 -14.90 3.72
C ARG A 89 6.74 -14.37 2.76
N PHE A 90 7.18 -13.14 2.98
CA PHE A 90 8.37 -12.63 2.31
C PHE A 90 9.59 -13.43 2.80
N THR A 91 10.30 -14.06 1.86
CA THR A 91 11.51 -14.85 2.12
C THR A 91 12.68 -14.31 1.32
N GLY A 92 13.91 -14.51 1.80
CA GLY A 92 15.12 -13.97 1.17
C GLY A 92 15.37 -12.50 1.50
N ASP A 93 16.52 -11.98 1.06
CA ASP A 93 16.92 -10.60 1.31
C ASP A 93 16.06 -9.61 0.53
N HIS A 94 15.95 -8.40 1.07
CA HIS A 94 15.26 -7.30 0.41
C HIS A 94 16.25 -6.17 0.17
N ALA A 95 16.01 -5.43 -0.90
CA ALA A 95 16.73 -4.20 -1.15
C ALA A 95 15.99 -3.05 -0.47
N HIS A 96 16.74 -2.09 0.03
CA HIS A 96 16.19 -0.87 0.58
C HIS A 96 17.13 0.30 0.35
N TYR A 97 16.55 1.49 0.45
CA TYR A 97 17.22 2.77 0.50
C TYR A 97 16.60 3.54 1.67
N PRO A 98 17.39 3.91 2.70
CA PRO A 98 16.88 4.54 3.91
C PRO A 98 16.41 5.98 3.63
N ALA A 99 16.15 6.76 4.69
CA ALA A 99 15.93 8.19 4.55
C ALA A 99 17.04 8.87 3.70
N PRO A 100 16.71 9.84 2.83
CA PRO A 100 15.40 10.49 2.73
C PRO A 100 14.39 9.79 1.84
N LEU A 101 14.75 8.78 1.03
CA LEU A 101 13.80 8.20 0.07
C LEU A 101 12.85 7.18 0.70
N ASP A 102 13.36 6.40 1.66
CA ASP A 102 12.62 5.38 2.40
C ASP A 102 11.87 4.43 1.45
N LEU A 103 12.63 3.75 0.60
CA LEU A 103 12.12 2.84 -0.42
C LEU A 103 12.67 1.43 -0.18
N ALA A 104 11.88 0.41 -0.45
CA ALA A 104 12.32 -0.97 -0.43
C ALA A 104 11.59 -1.81 -1.48
N VAL A 105 12.24 -2.89 -1.90
CA VAL A 105 11.60 -3.95 -2.69
C VAL A 105 11.72 -5.28 -1.96
N LEU A 106 10.57 -5.88 -1.64
CA LEU A 106 10.47 -7.20 -1.03
C LEU A 106 10.27 -8.25 -2.13
N PRO A 107 11.05 -9.35 -2.17
CA PRO A 107 10.95 -10.34 -3.24
C PRO A 107 9.62 -11.12 -3.18
N VAL A 108 8.98 -11.30 -4.34
CA VAL A 108 7.88 -12.24 -4.52
C VAL A 108 8.46 -13.55 -5.06
N PRO A 109 8.26 -14.71 -4.38
CA PRO A 109 8.72 -15.99 -4.92
C PRO A 109 8.11 -16.29 -6.29
N LYS A 110 8.90 -16.75 -7.27
CA LYS A 110 8.42 -17.09 -8.62
C LYS A 110 7.28 -18.12 -8.58
N THR A 111 7.34 -19.08 -7.66
CA THR A 111 6.27 -20.09 -7.46
C THR A 111 4.95 -19.47 -6.99
N VAL A 112 5.02 -18.40 -6.19
CA VAL A 112 3.83 -17.66 -5.75
C VAL A 112 3.30 -16.80 -6.89
N TRP A 113 4.16 -16.07 -7.59
CA TRP A 113 3.75 -15.20 -8.71
C TRP A 113 3.21 -15.98 -9.93
N HIS A 114 3.68 -17.19 -10.19
CA HIS A 114 3.15 -18.01 -11.30
C HIS A 114 1.95 -18.87 -10.90
N SER A 115 1.41 -18.70 -9.68
CA SER A 115 0.16 -19.34 -9.28
C SER A 115 -1.07 -18.60 -9.84
N THR A 116 -2.25 -19.21 -9.78
CA THR A 116 -3.48 -18.58 -10.30
C THR A 116 -3.91 -17.40 -9.43
N HIS A 117 -3.92 -16.18 -9.99
CA HIS A 117 -4.35 -14.96 -9.32
C HIS A 117 -4.77 -13.86 -10.31
N ASP A 118 -5.33 -12.76 -9.79
CA ASP A 118 -5.77 -11.58 -10.55
C ASP A 118 -4.80 -10.39 -10.45
N SER A 119 -3.67 -10.54 -9.76
CA SER A 119 -2.64 -9.49 -9.66
C SER A 119 -1.91 -9.26 -10.98
N ALA A 120 -1.46 -8.02 -11.19
CA ALA A 120 -0.66 -7.58 -12.32
C ALA A 120 0.52 -6.74 -11.81
N PRO A 121 1.70 -6.81 -12.46
CA PRO A 121 2.82 -5.98 -12.09
C PRO A 121 2.63 -4.55 -12.62
N ILE A 122 3.32 -3.63 -11.96
CA ILE A 122 3.68 -2.31 -12.45
C ILE A 122 4.96 -2.50 -13.25
N GLU A 123 4.96 -2.08 -14.50
CA GLU A 123 6.17 -2.10 -15.32
C GLU A 123 7.04 -0.89 -14.98
N VAL A 124 8.35 -0.99 -15.17
CA VAL A 124 9.25 0.17 -14.93
C VAL A 124 8.83 1.36 -15.81
N ASP A 125 8.38 1.09 -17.04
CA ASP A 125 7.89 2.11 -17.98
C ASP A 125 6.58 2.79 -17.53
N ASP A 126 5.85 2.22 -16.55
CA ASP A 126 4.70 2.89 -15.94
C ASP A 126 5.13 4.03 -15.00
N ILE A 127 6.41 4.10 -14.61
CA ILE A 127 6.95 5.13 -13.71
C ILE A 127 7.38 6.35 -14.53
N VAL A 128 6.81 7.50 -14.22
CA VAL A 128 7.22 8.75 -14.88
C VAL A 128 8.66 9.12 -14.46
N ILE A 129 9.46 9.57 -15.42
CA ILE A 129 10.88 9.94 -15.19
C ILE A 129 11.00 11.07 -14.15
N GLY A 130 9.98 11.91 -14.00
CA GLY A 130 9.94 12.95 -12.98
C GLY A 130 8.54 13.37 -12.59
N HIS A 131 8.35 13.64 -11.31
CA HIS A 131 7.07 14.09 -10.78
C HIS A 131 6.77 15.53 -11.23
N HIS A 132 5.86 15.67 -12.18
CA HIS A 132 5.42 16.95 -12.74
C HIS A 132 3.98 16.87 -13.31
N PRO A 133 2.97 16.60 -12.46
CA PRO A 133 1.57 16.63 -12.89
C PRO A 133 1.17 18.04 -13.34
N VAL A 134 0.17 18.14 -14.22
CA VAL A 134 -0.37 19.46 -14.61
C VAL A 134 -1.14 20.09 -13.43
N PRO A 135 -1.23 21.43 -13.33
CA PRO A 135 -2.00 22.05 -12.26
C PRO A 135 -3.45 21.57 -12.21
N GLY A 136 -3.91 21.17 -11.02
CA GLY A 136 -5.26 20.64 -10.81
C GLY A 136 -5.45 19.17 -11.18
N GLU A 137 -4.40 18.46 -11.59
CA GLU A 137 -4.47 17.04 -11.92
C GLU A 137 -4.89 16.17 -10.73
N LEU A 138 -5.51 15.04 -11.06
CA LEU A 138 -5.97 14.04 -10.11
C LEU A 138 -4.88 13.00 -9.85
N LEU A 139 -4.50 12.84 -8.59
CA LEU A 139 -3.59 11.81 -8.12
C LEU A 139 -4.37 10.69 -7.46
N ALA A 140 -4.28 9.47 -8.01
CA ALA A 140 -4.90 8.29 -7.43
C ALA A 140 -3.90 7.52 -6.55
N LEU A 141 -4.37 7.00 -5.42
CA LEU A 141 -3.63 6.04 -4.62
C LEU A 141 -4.54 4.91 -4.18
N SER A 142 -3.99 3.69 -4.13
CA SER A 142 -4.67 2.55 -3.50
C SER A 142 -3.74 1.80 -2.57
N GLY A 143 -4.19 1.61 -1.33
CA GLY A 143 -3.44 0.98 -0.26
C GLY A 143 -4.35 0.32 0.77
N PHE A 144 -3.79 -0.07 1.90
CA PHE A 144 -4.46 -0.83 2.95
C PHE A 144 -4.33 -0.10 4.28
N ALA A 145 -5.26 0.82 4.55
CA ALA A 145 -5.33 1.47 5.84
C ALA A 145 -5.62 0.44 6.94
N GLY A 146 -4.94 0.55 8.08
CA GLY A 146 -5.07 -0.37 9.20
C GLY A 146 -6.50 -0.49 9.72
N GLU A 147 -7.27 0.61 9.68
CA GLU A 147 -8.71 0.60 10.04
C GLU A 147 -9.54 -0.36 9.18
N ARG A 148 -9.07 -0.68 7.97
CA ARG A 148 -9.73 -1.55 7.00
C ARG A 148 -9.09 -2.93 6.88
N VAL A 149 -8.10 -3.23 7.73
CA VAL A 149 -7.44 -4.52 7.79
C VAL A 149 -7.61 -5.11 9.19
N GLY A 150 -8.27 -6.25 9.29
CA GLY A 150 -8.54 -6.88 10.56
C GLY A 150 -8.73 -8.39 10.45
N PHE A 151 -8.32 -9.11 11.50
CA PHE A 151 -8.55 -10.54 11.60
C PHE A 151 -9.84 -10.82 12.38
N HIS A 152 -10.79 -11.47 11.74
CA HIS A 152 -12.11 -11.77 12.30
C HIS A 152 -12.50 -13.20 11.97
N PHE A 153 -12.90 -13.98 12.98
CA PHE A 153 -13.42 -15.34 12.80
C PHE A 153 -12.52 -16.22 11.91
N GLU A 154 -11.23 -16.33 12.29
CA GLU A 154 -10.21 -17.09 11.55
C GLU A 154 -9.91 -16.57 10.12
N SER A 155 -10.43 -15.38 9.77
CA SER A 155 -10.31 -14.78 8.46
C SER A 155 -9.65 -13.41 8.52
N LEU A 156 -8.59 -13.21 7.75
CA LEU A 156 -8.06 -11.87 7.51
C LEU A 156 -8.96 -11.14 6.51
N ILE A 157 -9.51 -10.00 6.91
CA ILE A 157 -10.26 -9.10 6.03
C ILE A 157 -9.32 -7.95 5.69
N SER A 158 -8.98 -7.80 4.41
CA SER A 158 -8.10 -6.76 3.89
C SER A 158 -8.84 -5.92 2.84
N GLU A 159 -9.58 -4.89 3.30
CA GLU A 159 -10.28 -3.98 2.40
C GLU A 159 -9.34 -2.83 2.01
N ALA A 160 -9.04 -2.73 0.72
CA ALA A 160 -8.22 -1.63 0.23
C ALA A 160 -8.96 -0.30 0.29
N THR A 161 -8.22 0.75 0.59
CA THR A 161 -8.61 2.15 0.41
C THR A 161 -8.18 2.57 -0.98
N CYS A 162 -9.07 3.22 -1.72
CA CYS A 162 -8.71 3.97 -2.92
C CYS A 162 -9.14 5.42 -2.70
N SER A 163 -8.27 6.35 -3.03
CA SER A 163 -8.54 7.79 -2.96
C SER A 163 -8.03 8.44 -4.24
N VAL A 164 -8.73 9.49 -4.66
CA VAL A 164 -8.23 10.42 -5.67
C VAL A 164 -8.20 11.80 -5.04
N ALA A 165 -7.08 12.48 -5.17
CA ALA A 165 -6.80 13.74 -4.50
C ALA A 165 -5.94 14.62 -5.39
N ARG A 166 -5.85 15.91 -5.07
CA ARG A 166 -4.92 16.83 -5.72
C ARG A 166 -3.57 16.82 -5.02
N GLU A 167 -2.54 17.26 -5.73
CA GLU A 167 -1.30 17.69 -5.08
C GLU A 167 -1.56 18.92 -4.19
N VAL A 168 -0.91 18.96 -3.04
CA VAL A 168 -0.92 20.11 -2.12
C VAL A 168 0.52 20.46 -1.73
N PRO A 169 0.78 21.74 -1.38
CA PRO A 169 2.09 22.12 -0.87
C PRO A 169 2.48 21.25 0.32
N LEU A 170 3.74 20.82 0.35
CA LEU A 170 4.25 20.14 1.52
C LEU A 170 4.21 21.07 2.73
N PRO A 171 3.75 20.56 3.88
CA PRO A 171 3.80 21.34 5.11
C PRO A 171 5.26 21.61 5.51
N PRO A 172 5.55 22.78 6.10
CA PRO A 172 6.89 23.10 6.57
C PRO A 172 7.26 22.24 7.78
N ASP A 173 7.95 21.13 7.54
CA ASP A 173 8.39 20.19 8.57
C ASP A 173 9.78 19.66 8.20
N ALA A 174 10.71 19.67 9.16
CA ALA A 174 12.10 19.27 8.93
C ALA A 174 12.27 17.78 8.54
N ARG A 175 11.22 16.95 8.72
CA ARG A 175 11.21 15.55 8.28
C ARG A 175 11.04 15.41 6.77
N PHE A 176 10.49 16.42 6.10
CA PHE A 176 10.17 16.37 4.67
C PHE A 176 10.98 17.42 3.92
N ASP A 177 11.66 16.99 2.86
CA ASP A 177 12.34 17.89 1.94
C ASP A 177 11.59 17.87 0.59
N PRO A 178 11.11 19.03 0.08
CA PRO A 178 10.39 19.13 -1.20
C PRO A 178 11.24 18.73 -2.41
N ARG A 179 12.56 18.63 -2.25
CA ARG A 179 13.44 18.02 -3.26
C ARG A 179 13.08 16.56 -3.51
N TYR A 180 12.72 15.82 -2.45
CA TYR A 180 12.48 14.37 -2.49
C TYR A 180 11.00 14.01 -2.41
N HIS A 181 10.17 14.91 -1.87
CA HIS A 181 8.79 14.62 -1.54
C HIS A 181 7.81 15.62 -2.15
N PHE A 182 6.55 15.23 -2.20
CA PHE A 182 5.40 16.08 -2.51
C PHE A 182 4.20 15.71 -1.61
N GLY A 183 3.23 16.63 -1.50
CA GLY A 183 2.04 16.45 -0.67
C GLY A 183 0.85 15.97 -1.50
N VAL A 184 0.08 15.02 -0.98
CA VAL A 184 -1.20 14.57 -1.56
C VAL A 184 -2.31 14.87 -0.56
N ASP A 185 -3.34 15.58 -1.00
CA ASP A 185 -4.46 15.98 -0.14
C ASP A 185 -5.11 14.75 0.52
N TYR A 186 -5.26 14.75 1.84
CA TYR A 186 -5.86 13.65 2.58
C TYR A 186 -6.51 14.17 3.86
N ARG A 187 -7.75 14.62 3.72
CA ARG A 187 -8.59 15.14 4.81
C ARG A 187 -9.86 14.30 4.90
N PRO A 188 -9.87 13.23 5.72
CA PRO A 188 -11.01 12.30 5.80
C PRO A 188 -12.36 12.94 6.06
N ASP A 189 -12.35 14.01 6.85
CA ASP A 189 -13.45 14.86 7.26
C ASP A 189 -14.02 15.73 6.12
N LEU A 190 -13.25 15.99 5.07
CA LEU A 190 -13.66 16.77 3.89
C LEU A 190 -13.80 15.90 2.63
N ALA A 191 -13.52 14.60 2.72
CA ALA A 191 -13.52 13.71 1.57
C ALA A 191 -14.95 13.39 1.10
N THR A 192 -15.18 13.51 -0.21
CA THR A 192 -16.43 13.08 -0.83
C THR A 192 -16.40 11.56 -1.06
N GLN A 193 -17.43 10.87 -0.57
CA GLN A 193 -17.56 9.44 -0.79
C GLN A 193 -18.15 9.17 -2.19
N VAL A 194 -17.32 8.60 -3.07
CA VAL A 194 -17.75 8.18 -4.41
C VAL A 194 -18.04 6.68 -4.48
N ILE A 195 -17.18 5.86 -3.88
CA ILE A 195 -17.27 4.39 -3.94
C ILE A 195 -17.36 3.82 -2.54
N GLY A 196 -18.18 2.78 -2.41
CA GLY A 196 -18.37 2.07 -1.15
C GLY A 196 -19.35 2.76 -0.22
N ALA A 197 -19.32 2.36 1.05
CA ALA A 197 -20.24 2.83 2.09
C ALA A 197 -19.53 3.51 3.27
N LYS A 198 -18.20 3.57 3.24
CA LYS A 198 -17.36 4.07 4.32
C LYS A 198 -16.57 5.28 3.81
N GLY A 199 -16.50 6.32 4.63
CA GLY A 199 -15.62 7.46 4.39
C GLY A 199 -14.14 7.06 4.32
N LEU A 200 -13.30 8.04 4.02
CA LEU A 200 -11.86 7.84 3.95
C LEU A 200 -11.33 7.46 5.36
N PRO A 201 -10.55 6.36 5.51
CA PRO A 201 -10.08 5.92 6.82
C PRO A 201 -8.90 6.74 7.32
N VAL A 202 -8.51 6.54 8.58
CA VAL A 202 -7.24 7.09 9.07
C VAL A 202 -6.04 6.49 8.30
N PRO A 203 -5.01 7.29 7.95
CA PRO A 203 -3.89 6.84 7.10
C PRO A 203 -2.96 5.73 7.56
N PRO A 204 -2.75 5.42 8.86
CA PRO A 204 -1.79 4.37 9.25
C PRO A 204 -2.02 3.08 8.46
N GLY A 205 -0.95 2.48 7.92
CA GLY A 205 -1.00 1.34 6.99
C GLY A 205 -0.93 1.73 5.50
N LEU A 206 -1.15 3.00 5.13
CA LEU A 206 -0.99 3.48 3.75
C LEU A 206 0.46 3.71 3.33
N SER A 207 1.43 3.66 4.25
CA SER A 207 2.86 3.70 3.91
C SER A 207 3.21 2.63 2.86
N GLY A 208 3.88 3.04 1.79
CA GLY A 208 4.27 2.22 0.65
C GLY A 208 3.22 2.16 -0.46
N SER A 209 2.04 2.77 -0.28
CA SER A 209 1.05 2.86 -1.36
C SER A 209 1.61 3.61 -2.57
N ILE A 210 1.33 3.11 -3.76
CA ILE A 210 1.78 3.75 -5.00
C ILE A 210 0.83 4.91 -5.35
N VAL A 211 1.40 6.07 -5.68
CA VAL A 211 0.68 7.25 -6.14
C VAL A 211 0.78 7.34 -7.65
N TRP A 212 -0.36 7.54 -8.31
CA TRP A 212 -0.50 7.59 -9.75
C TRP A 212 -0.98 8.98 -10.18
N ASP A 213 -0.27 9.62 -11.10
CA ASP A 213 -0.83 10.71 -11.89
C ASP A 213 -1.89 10.10 -12.83
N CYS A 214 -3.16 10.49 -12.66
CA CYS A 214 -4.23 9.97 -13.50
C CYS A 214 -4.12 10.44 -14.95
N ARG A 215 -3.43 11.55 -15.22
CA ARG A 215 -3.34 12.19 -16.54
C ARG A 215 -4.71 12.60 -17.09
N PHE A 216 -5.68 12.84 -16.21
CA PHE A 216 -7.06 13.16 -16.58
C PHE A 216 -7.19 14.59 -17.09
N VAL A 217 -6.65 15.55 -16.33
CA VAL A 217 -6.61 16.95 -16.74
C VAL A 217 -5.69 17.12 -17.95
N ALA A 218 -4.52 16.47 -17.94
CA ALA A 218 -3.59 16.49 -19.06
C ALA A 218 -4.21 15.98 -20.37
N ALA A 219 -4.95 14.87 -20.33
CA ALA A 219 -5.66 14.36 -21.51
C ALA A 219 -6.70 15.35 -22.04
N LYS A 220 -7.48 15.97 -21.14
CA LYS A 220 -8.46 17.00 -21.53
C LYS A 220 -7.78 18.21 -22.18
N MET A 221 -6.66 18.68 -21.64
CA MET A 221 -5.87 19.78 -22.23
C MET A 221 -5.36 19.43 -23.64
N ALA A 222 -5.00 18.17 -23.87
CA ALA A 222 -4.55 17.68 -25.17
C ALA A 222 -5.70 17.39 -26.15
N GLY A 223 -6.95 17.45 -25.71
CA GLY A 223 -8.11 17.05 -26.51
C GLY A 223 -8.23 15.54 -26.72
N GLU A 224 -7.58 14.75 -25.86
CA GLU A 224 -7.53 13.29 -25.95
C GLU A 224 -8.59 12.63 -25.04
N PRO A 225 -9.19 11.50 -25.46
CA PRO A 225 -10.07 10.73 -24.60
C PRO A 225 -9.28 10.09 -23.47
N TRP A 226 -9.66 10.38 -22.23
CA TRP A 226 -9.00 9.81 -21.06
C TRP A 226 -9.36 8.34 -20.83
N THR A 227 -8.36 7.53 -20.48
CA THR A 227 -8.56 6.18 -19.93
C THR A 227 -7.57 5.92 -18.78
N PRO A 228 -7.85 4.98 -17.85
CA PRO A 228 -6.91 4.63 -16.78
C PRO A 228 -5.55 4.13 -17.26
N ALA A 229 -5.45 3.63 -18.49
CA ALA A 229 -4.19 3.18 -19.06
C ALA A 229 -3.21 4.32 -19.35
N LEU A 230 -3.67 5.57 -19.34
CA LEU A 230 -2.81 6.75 -19.42
C LEU A 230 -2.13 7.07 -18.09
N ALA A 231 -2.62 6.52 -16.97
CA ALA A 231 -2.09 6.85 -15.65
C ALA A 231 -0.66 6.35 -15.48
N GLN A 232 0.17 7.13 -14.79
CA GLN A 232 1.58 6.82 -14.56
C GLN A 232 1.91 6.90 -13.08
N VAL A 233 2.80 6.03 -12.59
CA VAL A 233 3.30 6.08 -11.23
C VAL A 233 4.13 7.36 -11.07
N THR A 234 3.72 8.20 -10.11
CA THR A 234 4.32 9.50 -9.84
C THR A 234 4.93 9.61 -8.43
N GLY A 235 4.75 8.58 -7.59
CA GLY A 235 5.41 8.49 -6.30
C GLY A 235 5.01 7.30 -5.45
N VAL A 236 5.55 7.25 -4.24
CA VAL A 236 5.23 6.25 -3.21
C VAL A 236 4.93 6.97 -1.91
N VAL A 237 3.78 6.70 -1.29
CA VAL A 237 3.40 7.27 0.01
C VAL A 237 4.46 6.89 1.04
N TRP A 238 5.08 7.89 1.63
CA TRP A 238 6.13 7.81 2.64
C TRP A 238 5.55 7.83 4.06
N GLY A 239 4.58 8.73 4.28
CA GLY A 239 3.99 8.87 5.60
C GLY A 239 2.90 9.91 5.67
N TRP A 240 2.41 10.13 6.88
CA TRP A 240 1.29 11.01 7.17
C TRP A 240 1.60 11.85 8.41
N PRO A 241 1.88 13.16 8.28
CA PRO A 241 1.83 14.07 9.39
C PRO A 241 0.38 14.23 9.85
N SER A 242 0.03 13.62 10.99
CA SER A 242 -1.35 13.51 11.50
C SER A 242 -2.14 14.81 11.53
N ASP A 243 -1.44 15.93 11.73
CA ASP A 243 -2.04 17.23 12.02
C ASP A 243 -2.13 18.13 10.77
N LEU A 244 -1.69 17.65 9.60
CA LEU A 244 -1.45 18.50 8.42
C LEU A 244 -2.34 18.13 7.21
N GLY A 245 -3.23 17.14 7.35
CA GLY A 245 -4.26 16.86 6.34
C GLY A 245 -3.72 16.44 4.96
N CYS A 246 -2.50 15.92 4.88
CA CYS A 246 -1.91 15.45 3.63
C CYS A 246 -1.08 14.18 3.86
N LEU A 247 -1.03 13.30 2.87
CA LEU A 247 0.01 12.29 2.77
C LEU A 247 1.26 12.91 2.17
N VAL A 248 2.41 12.44 2.60
CA VAL A 248 3.71 12.77 2.01
C VAL A 248 4.13 11.60 1.14
N ALA A 249 4.56 11.86 -0.09
CA ALA A 249 5.01 10.83 -1.02
C ALA A 249 6.40 11.16 -1.59
N THR A 250 7.23 10.14 -1.78
CA THR A 250 8.53 10.22 -2.46
C THR A 250 8.31 10.38 -3.97
N ARG A 251 9.00 11.34 -4.60
CA ARG A 251 8.85 11.71 -6.02
C ARG A 251 9.33 10.61 -6.98
N ALA A 252 8.65 10.52 -8.13
CA ALA A 252 8.86 9.49 -9.16
C ALA A 252 10.31 9.34 -9.63
N GLU A 253 11.06 10.43 -9.83
CA GLU A 253 12.43 10.37 -10.33
C GLU A 253 13.39 9.60 -9.40
N TYR A 254 13.07 9.52 -8.10
CA TYR A 254 13.85 8.73 -7.15
C TYR A 254 13.38 7.29 -7.09
N VAL A 255 12.08 7.07 -7.29
CA VAL A 255 11.48 5.73 -7.40
C VAL A 255 12.02 5.03 -8.64
N ASP A 256 12.00 5.69 -9.79
CA ASP A 256 12.57 5.21 -11.05
C ASP A 256 14.05 4.84 -10.90
N ARG A 257 14.89 5.78 -10.42
CA ARG A 257 16.31 5.51 -10.20
C ARG A 257 16.56 4.34 -9.26
N PHE A 258 15.78 4.23 -8.19
CA PHE A 258 15.86 3.10 -7.28
C PHE A 258 15.54 1.78 -8.00
N CYS A 259 14.40 1.72 -8.69
CA CYS A 259 13.95 0.52 -9.40
C CYS A 259 14.92 0.11 -10.52
N SER A 260 15.34 1.06 -11.35
CA SER A 260 16.30 0.86 -12.44
C SER A 260 17.64 0.32 -11.94
N ALA A 261 18.15 0.84 -10.82
CA ALA A 261 19.38 0.33 -10.20
C ALA A 261 19.29 -1.13 -9.72
N TRP A 262 18.08 -1.67 -9.54
CA TRP A 262 17.83 -3.06 -9.17
C TRP A 262 17.49 -3.96 -10.36
N SER A 263 16.89 -3.42 -11.43
CA SER A 263 16.68 -4.15 -12.69
C SER A 263 18.00 -4.63 -13.31
N ASP A 264 19.06 -3.82 -13.21
CA ASP A 264 20.38 -4.16 -13.77
C ASP A 264 21.13 -5.22 -12.93
N ARG A 265 20.72 -5.45 -11.68
CA ARG A 265 21.34 -6.42 -10.78
C ARG A 265 20.77 -7.82 -11.03
N SER A 266 21.03 -8.34 -12.22
CA SER A 266 20.83 -9.74 -12.63
C SER A 266 21.54 -10.79 -11.73
N ALA A 267 22.31 -10.36 -10.72
CA ALA A 267 23.18 -11.21 -9.92
C ALA A 267 22.65 -11.60 -8.52
N PHE A 268 21.46 -11.16 -8.10
CA PHE A 268 20.87 -11.66 -6.85
C PHE A 268 20.30 -13.06 -7.06
N SER A 269 21.17 -14.06 -7.16
CA SER A 269 20.81 -15.47 -7.15
C SER A 269 20.30 -15.83 -5.75
N PRO A 270 19.01 -16.18 -5.58
CA PRO A 270 18.54 -16.74 -4.34
C PRO A 270 18.86 -18.25 -4.37
N GLU A 271 20.13 -18.62 -4.55
CA GLU A 271 20.48 -20.03 -4.40
C GLU A 271 20.31 -20.41 -2.93
N ALA A 272 19.33 -21.28 -2.71
CA ALA A 272 18.93 -21.85 -1.44
C ALA A 272 20.14 -22.37 -0.65
N PRO A 273 20.08 -22.40 0.69
CA PRO A 273 21.07 -23.17 1.46
C PRO A 273 21.07 -24.60 0.93
N THR A 274 22.24 -25.01 0.43
CA THR A 274 22.62 -26.35 0.01
C THR A 274 21.85 -27.43 0.78
N GLN A 275 21.16 -28.32 0.05
CA GLN A 275 20.69 -29.58 0.61
C GLN A 275 21.90 -30.36 1.14
N SER A 276 22.14 -30.31 2.46
CA SER A 276 23.06 -31.23 3.11
C SER A 276 22.42 -32.62 3.09
N ARG A 277 22.86 -33.47 2.16
CA ARG A 277 22.79 -34.91 2.33
C ARG A 277 23.62 -35.26 3.57
N GLY A 278 22.94 -35.49 4.69
CA GLY A 278 23.56 -35.96 5.93
C GLY A 278 22.52 -36.68 6.77
N ARG A 279 22.59 -38.01 6.78
CA ARG A 279 21.88 -38.87 7.74
C ARG A 279 22.29 -38.48 9.17
N GLY A 280 21.33 -38.54 10.08
CA GLY A 280 21.60 -38.98 11.44
C GLY A 280 21.68 -37.88 12.50
N ASP A 281 20.61 -37.81 13.27
CA ASP A 281 20.64 -37.79 14.73
C ASP A 281 20.82 -36.45 15.47
N GLN A 282 20.21 -36.45 16.65
CA GLN A 282 19.80 -35.31 17.45
C GLN A 282 20.95 -34.67 18.23
N GLY A 283 20.85 -33.36 18.50
CA GLY A 283 21.48 -32.76 19.67
C GLY A 283 21.97 -31.33 19.53
N ARG A 284 21.36 -30.44 20.32
CA ARG A 284 21.88 -29.21 20.95
C ARG A 284 23.31 -28.75 20.57
N PHE A 285 23.49 -27.46 20.24
CA PHE A 285 23.79 -26.35 21.18
C PHE A 285 24.06 -25.04 20.43
N LEU A 286 23.75 -23.93 21.10
CA LEU A 286 24.08 -22.54 20.75
C LEU A 286 25.60 -22.30 20.70
N ARG A 287 26.05 -21.42 19.77
CA ARG A 287 26.79 -20.16 20.07
C ARG A 287 27.19 -19.47 18.77
N SER A 288 26.81 -18.21 18.63
CA SER A 288 27.43 -17.25 17.71
C SER A 288 28.00 -16.11 18.54
N SER A 289 29.28 -15.85 18.32
CA SER A 289 30.09 -14.77 18.85
C SER A 289 29.84 -13.47 18.09
N ALA A 290 30.01 -12.37 18.83
CA ALA A 290 29.82 -10.97 18.47
C ALA A 290 30.32 -10.54 17.07
N LEU A 291 29.66 -9.52 16.50
CA LEU A 291 30.25 -8.18 16.32
C LEU A 291 29.21 -7.14 15.86
N ARG A 292 29.11 -6.11 16.72
CA ARG A 292 28.88 -4.66 16.48
C ARG A 292 27.53 -4.12 15.97
N SER A 293 27.02 -3.29 16.87
CA SER A 293 25.93 -2.32 16.82
C SER A 293 25.89 -1.42 15.59
N CYS A 294 24.71 -1.29 15.00
CA CYS A 294 24.24 -0.02 14.46
C CYS A 294 23.24 0.60 15.44
N SER A 295 23.46 1.88 15.70
CA SER A 295 22.74 2.74 16.63
C SER A 295 21.25 2.82 16.29
N SER A 296 20.41 2.58 17.28
CA SER A 296 18.96 2.61 17.18
C SER A 296 18.44 4.03 16.97
N TYR A 297 17.92 4.32 15.77
CA TYR A 297 17.00 5.42 15.55
C TYR A 297 15.57 4.89 15.75
N GLN A 298 14.99 5.16 16.92
CA GLN A 298 13.56 4.96 17.16
C GLN A 298 12.83 6.27 16.85
N PRO A 299 11.96 6.37 15.85
CA PRO A 299 11.03 7.48 15.79
C PRO A 299 10.01 7.30 16.93
N SER A 300 10.24 8.04 18.02
CA SER A 300 9.31 8.21 19.13
C SER A 300 8.04 8.90 18.61
N MET A 301 7.06 8.14 18.14
CA MET A 301 5.68 8.60 18.12
C MET A 301 5.12 8.52 19.55
N LYS A 302 5.34 9.57 20.34
CA LYS A 302 4.61 9.79 21.59
C LYS A 302 3.26 10.45 21.23
N PRO A 303 2.12 9.86 21.57
CA PRO A 303 0.86 10.59 21.51
C PRO A 303 0.86 11.68 22.60
N LEU A 304 0.56 12.93 22.21
CA LEU A 304 0.28 14.00 23.17
C LEU A 304 -1.00 13.66 23.95
N ALA A 305 -0.90 13.77 25.27
CA ALA A 305 -1.98 13.50 26.21
C ALA A 305 -3.16 14.47 26.01
N THR A 306 -4.36 13.91 25.93
CA THR A 306 -5.61 14.66 26.05
C THR A 306 -5.95 14.87 27.53
N ASN A 307 -6.15 16.13 27.93
CA ASN A 307 -6.64 16.50 29.25
C ASN A 307 -8.07 15.96 29.42
N ARG A 308 -8.29 15.10 30.44
CA ARG A 308 -9.63 14.80 30.95
C ARG A 308 -9.75 15.20 32.41
N SER A 309 -10.77 16.01 32.65
CA SER A 309 -11.30 16.48 33.91
C SER A 309 -11.71 15.33 34.84
N THR A 310 -11.43 15.56 36.12
CA THR A 310 -11.81 14.81 37.31
C THR A 310 -13.30 14.48 37.42
N SER A 311 -13.62 13.23 37.78
CA SER A 311 -14.75 12.91 38.66
C SER A 311 -14.51 11.60 39.42
N VAL A 312 -15.24 11.45 40.52
CA VAL A 312 -14.82 10.88 41.81
C VAL A 312 -15.24 9.40 42.00
N ALA A 313 -14.37 8.70 42.74
CA ALA A 313 -14.47 7.49 43.57
C ALA A 313 -15.71 6.56 43.55
N GLY A 314 -15.41 5.26 43.53
CA GLY A 314 -16.30 4.17 43.98
C GLY A 314 -15.61 2.81 43.86
N GLY A 315 -14.93 2.37 44.93
CA GLY A 315 -14.16 1.13 44.95
C GLY A 315 -14.99 -0.14 45.16
N VAL A 316 -14.60 -1.24 44.52
CA VAL A 316 -14.97 -2.61 44.91
C VAL A 316 -13.81 -3.56 44.64
N ARG A 317 -13.30 -4.20 45.71
CA ARG A 317 -12.34 -5.32 45.68
C ARG A 317 -12.98 -6.56 45.05
N ARG A 318 -12.32 -7.21 44.09
CA ARG A 318 -12.54 -8.65 43.79
C ARG A 318 -11.25 -9.40 43.47
N ARG A 319 -11.31 -10.70 43.81
CA ARG A 319 -10.24 -11.66 44.09
C ARG A 319 -9.53 -12.17 42.81
N ARG A 320 -8.24 -12.50 42.98
CA ARG A 320 -7.44 -13.34 42.06
C ARG A 320 -7.97 -14.77 42.01
N PRO A 321 -7.83 -15.46 40.86
CA PRO A 321 -7.48 -16.88 40.89
C PRO A 321 -6.25 -17.22 40.03
N ALA A 322 -5.84 -18.48 40.23
CA ALA A 322 -4.56 -19.13 40.00
C ALA A 322 -4.00 -19.14 38.56
N ALA A 323 -2.68 -19.33 38.52
CA ALA A 323 -1.86 -19.61 37.36
C ALA A 323 -2.13 -21.01 36.79
N ILE A 324 -2.14 -21.11 35.46
CA ILE A 324 -2.17 -22.36 34.69
C ILE A 324 -0.89 -22.42 33.85
N SER A 325 -0.14 -23.51 33.98
CA SER A 325 1.06 -23.82 33.17
C SER A 325 0.72 -24.09 31.71
N PRO A 326 1.56 -23.70 30.73
CA PRO A 326 1.39 -24.11 29.35
C PRO A 326 2.08 -25.45 29.08
N ASN A 327 1.31 -26.39 28.52
CA ASN A 327 1.80 -27.61 27.89
C ASN A 327 2.25 -27.28 26.47
N ASN A 328 3.47 -27.73 26.12
CA ASN A 328 4.01 -27.69 24.76
C ASN A 328 3.36 -28.79 23.91
N SER A 329 2.60 -28.42 22.89
CA SER A 329 2.27 -29.30 21.77
C SER A 329 2.51 -28.57 20.44
N SER A 330 3.47 -29.08 19.67
CA SER A 330 3.77 -28.62 18.32
C SER A 330 2.66 -29.06 17.37
N ALA A 331 1.83 -28.12 16.93
CA ALA A 331 0.85 -28.33 15.87
C ALA A 331 1.46 -28.02 14.49
N PRO A 332 1.10 -28.76 13.42
CA PRO A 332 1.58 -28.48 12.07
C PRO A 332 0.99 -27.18 11.52
N ALA A 333 1.69 -26.57 10.57
CA ALA A 333 1.32 -25.31 9.93
C ALA A 333 -0.14 -25.33 9.43
N ARG A 334 -1.01 -24.54 10.07
CA ARG A 334 -2.38 -24.29 9.62
C ARG A 334 -2.35 -23.22 8.53
N THR A 335 -2.95 -23.51 7.38
CA THR A 335 -3.26 -22.51 6.37
C THR A 335 -4.35 -21.58 6.91
N VAL A 336 -4.00 -20.32 7.17
CA VAL A 336 -4.99 -19.27 7.49
C VAL A 336 -5.84 -19.02 6.24
N ARG A 337 -7.17 -19.15 6.36
CA ARG A 337 -8.11 -18.91 5.26
C ARG A 337 -8.55 -17.46 5.27
N VAL A 338 -8.52 -16.79 4.13
CA VAL A 338 -9.07 -15.43 3.97
C VAL A 338 -10.50 -15.51 3.43
N SER A 339 -11.45 -14.85 4.10
CA SER A 339 -12.85 -14.82 3.68
C SER A 339 -13.11 -13.66 2.72
N ARG A 340 -13.78 -13.95 1.60
CA ARG A 340 -14.09 -12.97 0.55
C ARG A 340 -15.39 -12.21 0.82
N ASN A 341 -15.32 -10.88 0.77
CA ASN A 341 -16.46 -9.99 0.46
C ASN A 341 -16.52 -9.59 -1.04
N ALA A 342 -15.99 -10.42 -1.94
CA ALA A 342 -15.86 -10.14 -3.38
C ALA A 342 -17.19 -10.08 -4.17
N LEU A 343 -18.34 -10.39 -3.54
CA LEU A 343 -19.63 -10.45 -4.24
C LEU A 343 -20.21 -9.09 -4.65
N ARG A 344 -19.70 -7.96 -4.13
CA ARG A 344 -20.22 -6.62 -4.47
C ARG A 344 -19.59 -5.99 -5.72
N LEU A 345 -18.28 -6.16 -5.97
CA LEU A 345 -17.62 -5.50 -7.10
C LEU A 345 -17.96 -6.11 -8.47
N ARG A 346 -18.29 -7.41 -8.54
CA ARG A 346 -18.74 -8.04 -9.79
C ARG A 346 -20.07 -7.45 -10.30
N ARG A 347 -20.99 -7.07 -9.40
CA ARG A 347 -22.27 -6.42 -9.79
C ARG A 347 -22.06 -5.00 -10.35
N TYR A 348 -21.10 -4.25 -9.82
CA TYR A 348 -20.77 -2.90 -10.34
C TYR A 348 -20.09 -2.96 -11.72
N SER A 349 -19.15 -3.88 -11.94
CA SER A 349 -18.48 -4.01 -13.25
C SER A 349 -19.43 -4.43 -14.39
N ALA A 350 -20.48 -5.21 -14.07
CA ALA A 350 -21.52 -5.59 -15.03
C ALA A 350 -22.48 -4.42 -15.32
N SER A 351 -22.78 -3.58 -14.32
CA SER A 351 -23.63 -2.40 -14.47
C SER A 351 -22.94 -1.30 -15.30
N ILE A 352 -21.63 -1.08 -15.11
CA ILE A 352 -20.87 -0.08 -15.88
C ILE A 352 -20.70 -0.48 -17.36
N ARG A 353 -20.50 -1.77 -17.66
CA ARG A 353 -20.51 -2.27 -19.05
C ARG A 353 -21.88 -2.13 -19.72
N GLY A 354 -22.96 -2.17 -18.96
CA GLY A 354 -24.32 -1.92 -19.46
C GLY A 354 -24.54 -0.45 -19.82
N LEU A 355 -24.10 0.47 -18.96
CA LEU A 355 -24.22 1.92 -19.17
C LEU A 355 -23.36 2.42 -20.35
N SER A 356 -22.14 1.90 -20.51
CA SER A 356 -21.28 2.26 -21.65
C SER A 356 -21.92 1.89 -23.00
N LYS A 357 -22.58 0.72 -23.12
CA LYS A 357 -23.29 0.32 -24.35
C LYS A 357 -24.51 1.18 -24.66
N LEU A 358 -25.21 1.67 -23.63
CA LEU A 358 -26.37 2.55 -23.78
C LEU A 358 -25.95 3.94 -24.29
N LEU A 359 -24.87 4.50 -23.75
CA LEU A 359 -24.29 5.78 -24.20
C LEU A 359 -23.78 5.71 -25.65
N THR A 360 -23.15 4.61 -26.08
CA THR A 360 -22.73 4.46 -27.48
C THR A 360 -23.92 4.37 -28.45
N SER A 361 -25.07 3.82 -28.04
CA SER A 361 -26.26 3.76 -28.92
C SER A 361 -27.00 5.10 -29.06
N LEU A 362 -26.82 6.02 -28.12
CA LEU A 362 -27.45 7.35 -28.12
C LEU A 362 -26.68 8.37 -28.96
N ILE A 363 -25.38 8.13 -29.23
CA ILE A 363 -24.53 9.01 -30.04
C ILE A 363 -24.63 8.68 -31.55
N HIS A 364 -25.31 7.58 -31.92
CA HIS A 364 -25.50 7.16 -33.32
C HIS A 364 -26.96 7.21 -33.78
N ARG A 365 -27.80 7.96 -33.07
CA ARG A 365 -29.12 8.42 -33.51
C ARG A 365 -29.12 9.94 -33.49
#